data_AF-A0A150QUC8-F1
#
_entry.id   AF-A0A150QUC8-F1
#
_cell.length_a   1.000
_cell.length_b   1.000
_cell.length_c   1.000
_cell.angle_alpha   90.00
_cell.angle_beta   90.00
_cell.angle_gamma   90.00
#
_symmetry.space_group_name_H-M   'P 1'
#
loop_
_entity.id
_entity.type
_entity.pdbx_description
1 polymer ?
#
loop_
_entity_poly.entity_id
_entity_poly.type
_entity_poly.pdbx_seq_one_letter_code
_entity_poly.pdbx_strand_id
1 'polypeptide(L)'
;MPSPPVGCRELDLLVHEALHVHNEHARATSESVRRKLHARLLELEERFERVLTESVSDEAVRRAWREHLHARGPAPAEPPPPPIIVFRGRSEAGSEVVVRAASNGELRVEVDGALLNRTVALALRQDGERSFFPIKGVGDFGETFVASAEAIEALRAWVDEPRGKPPWEHLRELADDGLVGKDFALTPRGRRALGRTAA
;
A
#
# COMPACT_ATOMS: atom_id res chain seq x y z
N MET A 1 -13.65 -11.83 -2.69
CA MET A 1 -12.25 -12.13 -3.05
C MET A 1 -11.45 -10.85 -2.83
N PRO A 2 -10.41 -10.86 -1.99
CA PRO A 2 -9.58 -9.68 -1.80
C PRO A 2 -8.86 -9.37 -3.10
N SER A 3 -9.08 -8.18 -3.64
CA SER A 3 -8.46 -7.75 -4.90
C SER A 3 -6.99 -7.36 -4.63
N PRO A 4 -6.02 -7.69 -5.51
CA PRO A 4 -4.58 -7.48 -5.25
C PRO A 4 -4.18 -6.00 -5.16
N PRO A 5 -3.08 -5.64 -4.44
CA PRO A 5 -2.53 -4.28 -4.46
C PRO A 5 -2.19 -3.88 -5.91
N VAL A 6 -2.37 -2.59 -6.21
CA VAL A 6 -2.35 -2.04 -7.59
C VAL A 6 -1.11 -2.48 -8.37
N GLY A 7 0.06 -2.54 -7.72
CA GLY A 7 1.31 -3.00 -8.34
C GLY A 7 1.32 -4.49 -8.75
N CYS A 8 0.79 -5.41 -7.94
CA CYS A 8 0.82 -6.85 -8.26
C CYS A 8 -0.19 -7.22 -9.35
N ARG A 9 -1.38 -6.60 -9.35
CA ARG A 9 -2.36 -6.78 -10.43
C ARG A 9 -1.83 -6.23 -11.75
N GLU A 10 -1.17 -5.08 -11.71
CA GLU A 10 -0.56 -4.50 -12.90
C GLU A 10 0.60 -5.37 -13.42
N LEU A 11 1.46 -5.90 -12.55
CA LEU A 11 2.52 -6.85 -12.93
C LEU A 11 1.94 -8.12 -13.56
N ASP A 12 0.90 -8.71 -12.98
CA ASP A 12 0.24 -9.90 -13.52
C ASP A 12 -0.41 -9.64 -14.90
N LEU A 13 -1.08 -8.49 -15.05
CA LEU A 13 -1.63 -8.05 -16.35
C LEU A 13 -0.54 -7.84 -17.40
N LEU A 14 0.59 -7.24 -17.03
CA LEU A 14 1.73 -7.03 -17.91
C LEU A 14 2.37 -8.35 -18.33
N VAL A 15 2.51 -9.32 -17.42
CA VAL A 15 2.99 -10.67 -17.74
C VAL A 15 2.03 -11.36 -18.69
N HIS A 16 0.72 -11.30 -18.43
CA HIS A 16 -0.29 -11.88 -19.32
C HIS A 16 -0.27 -11.26 -20.73
N GLU A 17 -0.18 -9.92 -20.83
CA GLU A 17 -0.08 -9.21 -22.11
C GLU A 17 1.23 -9.57 -22.84
N ALA A 18 2.36 -9.61 -22.14
CA ALA A 18 3.66 -9.98 -22.71
C ALA A 18 3.66 -11.42 -23.25
N LEU A 19 3.12 -12.38 -22.49
CA LEU A 19 3.00 -13.78 -22.93
C LEU A 19 2.05 -13.93 -24.12
N HIS A 20 0.96 -13.14 -24.16
CA HIS A 20 0.06 -13.11 -25.30
C HIS A 20 0.78 -12.60 -26.56
N VAL A 21 1.43 -11.44 -26.48
CA VAL A 21 2.21 -10.85 -27.59
C VAL A 21 3.35 -11.77 -28.03
N HIS A 22 4.02 -12.45 -27.09
CA HIS A 22 5.05 -13.44 -27.40
C HIS A 22 4.50 -14.61 -28.21
N ASN A 23 3.33 -15.14 -27.83
CA ASN A 23 2.67 -16.21 -28.58
C ASN A 23 2.20 -15.75 -29.97
N GLU A 24 1.72 -14.51 -30.10
CA GLU A 24 1.37 -13.92 -31.41
C GLU A 24 2.62 -13.73 -32.29
N HIS A 25 3.71 -13.24 -31.71
CA HIS A 25 4.99 -13.07 -32.40
C HIS A 25 5.52 -14.40 -32.94
N ALA A 26 5.44 -15.48 -32.14
CA ALA A 26 5.84 -16.82 -32.54
C ALA A 26 5.01 -17.40 -33.70
N ARG A 27 3.74 -16.97 -33.83
CA ARG A 27 2.81 -17.41 -34.89
C ARG A 27 2.82 -16.49 -36.12
N ALA A 28 3.49 -15.35 -36.06
CA ALA A 28 3.50 -14.36 -37.14
C ALA A 28 4.38 -14.80 -38.32
N THR A 29 3.74 -14.93 -39.49
CA THR A 29 4.42 -15.28 -40.76
C THR A 29 5.02 -14.06 -41.46
N SER A 30 4.41 -12.89 -41.30
CA SER A 30 4.89 -11.63 -41.87
C SER A 30 6.02 -11.02 -41.03
N GLU A 31 7.12 -10.63 -41.70
CA GLU A 31 8.25 -9.96 -41.05
C GLU A 31 7.89 -8.59 -40.48
N SER A 32 7.05 -7.81 -41.16
CA SER A 32 6.62 -6.50 -40.67
C SER A 32 5.78 -6.61 -39.40
N VAL A 33 4.91 -7.62 -39.35
CA VAL A 33 4.10 -7.95 -38.15
C VAL A 33 5.01 -8.43 -37.02
N ARG A 34 5.98 -9.29 -37.33
CA ARG A 34 6.95 -9.79 -36.36
C ARG A 34 7.75 -8.64 -35.72
N ARG A 35 8.27 -7.71 -36.52
CA ARG A 35 8.99 -6.52 -36.01
C ARG A 35 8.11 -5.66 -35.10
N LYS A 36 6.83 -5.45 -35.46
CA LYS A 36 5.89 -4.69 -34.64
C LYS A 36 5.61 -5.37 -33.30
N LEU A 37 5.37 -6.67 -33.31
CA LEU A 37 5.13 -7.46 -32.09
C LEU A 37 6.37 -7.53 -31.21
N HIS A 38 7.56 -7.60 -31.80
CA HIS A 38 8.82 -7.53 -31.05
C HIS A 38 9.01 -6.18 -30.35
N ALA A 39 8.76 -5.06 -31.04
CA ALA A 39 8.80 -3.73 -30.42
C ALA A 39 7.79 -3.62 -29.26
N ARG A 40 6.57 -4.17 -29.44
CA ARG A 40 5.56 -4.20 -28.38
C ARG A 40 5.98 -5.04 -27.18
N LEU A 41 6.69 -6.15 -27.41
CA LEU A 41 7.22 -6.98 -26.33
C LEU A 41 8.23 -6.19 -25.47
N LEU A 42 9.14 -5.46 -26.11
CA LEU A 42 10.12 -4.61 -25.42
C LEU A 42 9.44 -3.51 -24.57
N GLU A 43 8.41 -2.84 -25.11
CA GLU A 43 7.63 -1.85 -24.35
C GLU A 43 6.97 -2.44 -23.10
N LEU A 44 6.45 -3.66 -23.20
CA LEU A 44 5.81 -4.35 -22.08
C LEU A 44 6.83 -4.76 -21.02
N GLU A 45 8.01 -5.23 -21.44
CA GLU A 45 9.13 -5.56 -20.54
C GLU A 45 9.67 -4.33 -19.80
N GLU A 46 9.86 -3.21 -20.49
CA GLU A 46 10.28 -1.94 -19.86
C GLU A 46 9.26 -1.45 -18.84
N ARG A 47 7.97 -1.48 -19.21
CA ARG A 47 6.89 -1.08 -18.31
C ARG A 47 6.83 -2.01 -17.10
N PHE A 48 7.01 -3.32 -17.30
CA PHE A 48 7.05 -4.30 -16.23
C PHE A 48 8.18 -4.01 -15.25
N GLU A 49 9.42 -3.79 -15.70
CA GLU A 49 10.56 -3.51 -14.82
C GLU A 49 10.39 -2.18 -14.05
N ARG A 50 9.79 -1.16 -14.66
CA ARG A 50 9.46 0.08 -13.97
C ARG A 50 8.47 -0.16 -12.83
N VAL A 51 7.34 -0.80 -13.12
CA VAL A 51 6.31 -1.09 -12.10
C VAL A 51 6.88 -2.00 -11.00
N LEU A 52 7.72 -2.97 -11.38
CA LEU A 52 8.37 -3.90 -10.45
C LEU A 52 9.31 -3.18 -9.49
N THR A 53 10.12 -2.25 -10.01
CA THR A 53 11.07 -1.46 -9.22
C THR A 53 10.36 -0.51 -8.27
N GLU A 54 9.29 0.14 -8.74
CA GLU A 54 8.51 1.11 -7.97
C GLU A 54 7.64 0.45 -6.89
N SER A 55 7.10 -0.75 -7.16
CA SER A 55 6.07 -1.38 -6.32
C SER A 55 6.60 -2.46 -5.38
N VAL A 56 7.73 -3.09 -5.69
CA VAL A 56 8.30 -4.20 -4.92
C VAL A 56 9.67 -3.78 -4.43
N SER A 57 9.90 -3.81 -3.12
CA SER A 57 11.18 -3.46 -2.50
C SER A 57 12.07 -4.68 -2.20
N ASP A 58 11.48 -5.87 -2.10
CA ASP A 58 12.20 -7.13 -1.84
C ASP A 58 12.77 -7.72 -3.14
N GLU A 59 14.10 -7.83 -3.23
CA GLU A 59 14.78 -8.33 -4.42
C GLU A 59 14.51 -9.82 -4.70
N ALA A 60 14.27 -10.65 -3.67
CA ALA A 60 13.90 -12.04 -3.88
C ALA A 60 12.53 -12.16 -4.55
N VAL A 61 11.60 -11.25 -4.20
CA VAL A 61 10.28 -11.17 -4.82
C VAL A 61 10.38 -10.60 -6.24
N ARG A 62 11.23 -9.58 -6.47
CA ARG A 62 11.51 -9.08 -7.83
C ARG A 62 12.03 -10.17 -8.75
N ARG A 63 13.00 -10.96 -8.27
CA ARG A 63 13.53 -12.10 -9.01
C ARG A 63 12.44 -13.11 -9.38
N ALA A 64 11.56 -13.44 -8.44
CA ALA A 64 10.48 -14.39 -8.70
C ALA A 64 9.46 -13.84 -9.73
N TRP A 65 9.20 -12.52 -9.73
CA TRP A 65 8.39 -11.86 -10.77
C TRP A 65 9.06 -11.91 -12.16
N ARG A 66 10.38 -11.69 -12.25
CA ARG A 66 11.13 -11.85 -13.50
C ARG A 66 11.11 -13.31 -14.00
N GLU A 67 11.25 -14.27 -13.10
CA GLU A 67 11.12 -15.70 -13.42
C GLU A 67 9.71 -16.03 -13.92
N HIS A 68 8.67 -15.43 -13.36
CA HIS A 68 7.29 -15.59 -13.84
C HIS A 68 7.11 -15.09 -15.28
N LEU A 69 7.66 -13.91 -15.61
CA LEU A 69 7.64 -13.35 -16.97
C LEU A 69 8.39 -14.22 -17.99
N HIS A 70 9.61 -14.64 -17.67
CA HIS A 70 10.51 -15.29 -18.64
C HIS A 70 10.37 -16.81 -18.71
N ALA A 71 10.13 -17.48 -17.58
CA ALA A 71 10.13 -18.95 -17.50
C ALA A 71 8.73 -19.55 -17.43
N ARG A 72 7.67 -18.71 -17.45
CA ARG A 72 6.27 -19.15 -17.23
C ARG A 72 6.11 -19.95 -15.93
N GLY A 73 6.93 -19.63 -14.92
CA GLY A 73 6.82 -20.22 -13.58
C GLY A 73 5.49 -19.87 -12.92
N PRO A 74 5.12 -20.48 -11.78
CA PRO A 74 3.97 -20.03 -11.01
C PRO A 74 4.18 -18.56 -10.60
N ALA A 75 3.10 -17.77 -10.57
CA ALA A 75 3.18 -16.42 -10.06
C ALA A 75 3.71 -16.46 -8.61
N PRO A 76 4.67 -15.61 -8.23
CA PRO A 76 5.17 -15.58 -6.86
C PRO A 76 4.03 -15.35 -5.87
N ALA A 77 4.09 -16.03 -4.73
CA ALA A 77 3.19 -15.75 -3.62
C ALA A 77 3.33 -14.26 -3.26
N GLU A 78 2.19 -13.56 -3.21
CA GLU A 78 2.14 -12.13 -2.98
C GLU A 78 3.06 -11.75 -1.80
N PRO A 79 3.98 -10.77 -1.94
CA PRO A 79 4.51 -10.15 -0.75
C PRO A 79 3.30 -9.58 0.01
N PRO A 80 3.13 -9.93 1.29
CA PRO A 80 2.03 -9.35 2.05
C PRO A 80 2.16 -7.83 1.95
N PRO A 81 1.05 -7.09 1.73
CA PRO A 81 1.11 -5.64 1.71
C PRO A 81 1.82 -5.16 2.97
N PRO A 82 2.64 -4.08 2.88
CA PRO A 82 3.32 -3.55 4.05
C PRO A 82 2.29 -3.32 5.15
N PRO A 83 2.59 -3.72 6.39
CA PRO A 83 1.60 -3.69 7.46
C PRO A 83 1.15 -2.25 7.70
N ILE A 84 -0.16 -2.04 7.56
CA ILE A 84 -0.80 -0.72 7.53
C ILE A 84 -0.61 -0.06 8.90
N ILE A 85 -0.19 1.21 8.92
CA ILE A 85 -0.17 1.99 10.15
C ILE A 85 -1.61 2.19 10.61
N VAL A 86 -1.96 1.60 11.74
CA VAL A 86 -3.29 1.73 12.35
C VAL A 86 -3.30 2.74 13.49
N PHE A 87 -2.12 3.08 14.01
CA PHE A 87 -1.90 4.17 14.95
C PHE A 87 -0.45 4.64 14.88
N ARG A 88 -0.22 5.94 14.99
CA ARG A 88 1.07 6.56 15.27
C ARG A 88 0.82 7.69 16.24
N GLY A 89 1.65 7.79 17.26
CA GLY A 89 1.51 8.83 18.25
C GLY A 89 2.81 9.15 18.96
N ARG A 90 2.78 10.21 19.75
CA ARG A 90 3.93 10.71 20.50
C ARG A 90 3.61 10.85 21.98
N SER A 91 4.55 10.48 22.84
CA SER A 91 4.43 10.74 24.29
C SER A 91 4.91 12.15 24.63
N GLU A 92 4.61 12.63 25.84
CA GLU A 92 5.12 13.91 26.35
C GLU A 92 6.66 13.94 26.42
N ALA A 93 7.29 12.79 26.66
CA ALA A 93 8.73 12.62 26.67
C ALA A 93 9.36 12.63 25.26
N GLY A 94 8.55 12.63 24.20
CA GLY A 94 8.99 12.74 22.81
C GLY A 94 9.20 11.41 22.08
N SER A 95 9.03 10.26 22.75
CA SER A 95 9.06 8.93 22.11
C SER A 95 7.91 8.76 21.13
N GLU A 96 8.16 8.03 20.04
CA GLU A 96 7.17 7.68 19.03
C GLU A 96 6.68 6.25 19.25
N VAL A 97 5.36 6.05 19.19
CA VAL A 97 4.76 4.74 19.02
C VAL A 97 4.21 4.60 17.61
N VAL A 98 4.43 3.44 17.00
CA VAL A 98 3.78 3.04 15.74
C VAL A 98 3.13 1.68 15.96
N VAL A 99 1.84 1.60 15.68
CA VAL A 99 1.08 0.34 15.67
C VAL A 99 0.77 -0.03 14.24
N ARG A 100 1.20 -1.23 13.83
CA ARG A 100 1.01 -1.74 12.47
C ARG A 100 0.16 -2.99 12.47
N ALA A 101 -0.81 -3.07 11.57
CA ALA A 101 -1.63 -4.26 11.39
C ALA A 101 -0.97 -5.23 10.41
N ALA A 102 -0.75 -6.46 10.87
CA ALA A 102 -0.36 -7.57 10.03
C ALA A 102 -1.59 -8.20 9.34
N SER A 103 -1.34 -8.95 8.27
CA SER A 103 -2.38 -9.62 7.47
C SER A 103 -3.19 -10.68 8.24
N ASN A 104 -2.64 -11.20 9.35
CA ASN A 104 -3.31 -12.16 10.24
C ASN A 104 -4.19 -11.49 11.32
N GLY A 105 -4.36 -10.16 11.28
CA GLY A 105 -5.11 -9.41 12.29
C GLY A 105 -4.33 -9.09 13.57
N GLU A 106 -3.08 -9.52 13.68
CA GLU A 106 -2.19 -9.12 14.77
C GLU A 106 -1.74 -7.67 14.58
N LEU A 107 -1.67 -6.94 15.68
CA LEU A 107 -1.13 -5.60 15.76
C LEU A 107 0.24 -5.64 16.42
N ARG A 108 1.24 -5.13 15.72
CA ARG A 108 2.60 -4.95 16.24
C ARG A 108 2.73 -3.54 16.78
N VAL A 109 3.10 -3.42 18.06
CA VAL A 109 3.32 -2.16 18.75
C VAL A 109 4.82 -1.92 18.83
N GLU A 110 5.30 -0.90 18.14
CA GLU A 110 6.69 -0.49 18.11
C GLU A 110 6.84 0.85 18.85
N VAL A 111 7.84 0.97 19.72
CA VAL A 111 8.22 2.23 20.37
C VAL A 111 9.64 2.56 19.95
N ASP A 112 9.84 3.75 19.38
CA ASP A 112 11.12 4.21 18.83
C ASP A 112 11.80 3.19 17.89
N GLY A 113 10.97 2.49 17.11
CA GLY A 113 11.38 1.45 16.15
C GLY A 113 11.62 0.05 16.75
N ALA A 114 11.55 -0.11 18.07
CA ALA A 114 11.68 -1.41 18.73
C ALA A 114 10.31 -2.05 18.96
N LEU A 115 10.15 -3.33 18.60
CA LEU A 115 8.93 -4.09 18.90
C LEU A 115 8.77 -4.24 20.42
N LEU A 116 7.75 -3.58 20.97
CA LEU A 116 7.42 -3.64 22.38
C LEU A 116 6.42 -4.77 22.66
N ASN A 117 5.38 -4.91 21.84
CA ASN A 117 4.30 -5.84 22.10
C ASN A 117 3.58 -6.31 20.82
N ARG A 118 2.84 -7.40 20.93
CA ARG A 118 1.87 -7.89 19.94
C ARG A 118 0.49 -8.01 20.59
N THR A 119 -0.53 -7.45 19.95
CA THR A 119 -1.91 -7.45 20.45
C THR A 119 -2.88 -7.71 19.30
N VAL A 120 -4.17 -7.90 19.58
CA VAL A 120 -5.22 -8.09 18.56
C VAL A 120 -6.20 -6.92 18.52
N ALA A 121 -6.05 -5.94 19.41
CA ALA A 121 -6.94 -4.79 19.49
C ALA A 121 -6.19 -3.51 19.92
N LEU A 122 -6.61 -2.39 19.33
CA LEU A 122 -6.21 -1.03 19.71
C LEU A 122 -7.13 -0.53 20.81
N ALA A 123 -6.67 -0.55 22.05
CA ALA A 123 -7.39 0.00 23.20
C ALA A 123 -7.15 1.51 23.32
N LEU A 124 -7.71 2.29 22.38
CA LEU A 124 -7.56 3.75 22.38
C LEU A 124 -8.41 4.40 23.47
N ARG A 125 -7.83 5.34 24.22
CA ARG A 125 -8.55 6.30 25.05
C ARG A 125 -8.87 7.53 24.23
N GLN A 126 -10.09 8.05 24.33
CA GLN A 126 -10.47 9.34 23.75
C GLN A 126 -10.37 10.44 24.80
N ASP A 127 -9.86 11.61 24.41
CA ASP A 127 -9.93 12.86 25.17
C ASP A 127 -10.20 14.01 24.20
N GLY A 128 -11.46 14.49 24.20
CA GLY A 128 -11.98 15.36 23.16
C GLY A 128 -11.90 14.69 21.78
N GLU A 129 -11.36 15.42 20.79
CA GLU A 129 -11.12 14.92 19.44
C GLU A 129 -9.80 14.14 19.31
N ARG A 130 -9.02 14.03 20.40
CA ARG A 130 -7.71 13.38 20.38
C ARG A 130 -7.82 11.94 20.85
N SER A 131 -7.20 11.05 20.10
CA SER A 131 -7.01 9.65 20.46
C SER A 131 -5.67 9.44 21.13
N PHE A 132 -5.65 8.64 22.19
CA PHE A 132 -4.47 8.28 22.95
C PHE A 132 -4.32 6.76 23.00
N PHE A 133 -3.11 6.26 22.83
CA PHE A 133 -2.79 4.85 23.03
C PHE A 133 -2.02 4.68 24.34
N PRO A 134 -2.64 4.11 25.39
CA PRO A 134 -1.99 3.87 26.67
C PRO A 134 -1.10 2.63 26.60
N ILE A 135 0.14 2.76 27.07
CA ILE A 135 1.07 1.64 27.23
C ILE A 135 1.44 1.52 28.71
N LYS A 136 1.10 0.37 29.30
CA LYS A 136 1.39 0.09 30.71
C LYS A 136 2.89 0.18 30.99
N GLY A 137 3.26 1.06 31.92
CA GLY A 137 4.66 1.28 32.32
C GLY A 137 5.45 2.25 31.44
N VAL A 138 4.87 2.76 30.34
CA VAL A 138 5.51 3.76 29.46
C VAL A 138 4.71 5.08 29.47
N GLY A 139 3.39 5.01 29.53
CA GLY A 139 2.51 6.18 29.53
C GLY A 139 1.62 6.26 28.30
N ASP A 140 1.03 7.43 28.08
CA ASP A 140 0.09 7.68 26.98
C ASP A 140 0.79 8.31 25.78
N PHE A 141 0.41 7.87 24.59
CA PHE A 141 0.86 8.45 23.33
C PHE A 141 -0.33 9.11 22.63
N GLY A 142 -0.27 10.42 22.41
CA GLY A 142 -1.29 11.14 21.65
C GLY A 142 -1.12 10.89 20.15
N GLU A 143 -2.22 10.60 19.45
CA GLU A 143 -2.19 10.32 18.01
C GLU A 143 -1.69 11.54 17.22
N THR A 144 -0.80 11.27 16.27
CA THR A 144 -0.21 12.27 15.37
C THR A 144 -0.35 11.80 13.94
N PHE A 145 -0.46 12.74 13.00
CA PHE A 145 -0.50 12.47 11.56
C PHE A 145 0.72 13.12 10.89
N VAL A 146 1.35 12.39 9.98
CA VAL A 146 2.50 12.88 9.21
C VAL A 146 2.07 13.40 7.85
N ALA A 147 0.92 12.95 7.33
CA ALA A 147 0.31 13.57 6.18
C ALA A 147 0.10 15.08 6.43
N SER A 148 0.43 15.87 5.42
CA SER A 148 0.30 17.31 5.38
C SER A 148 -1.15 17.72 5.60
N ALA A 149 -1.33 18.92 6.15
CA ALA A 149 -2.65 19.50 6.31
C ALA A 149 -3.38 19.56 4.95
N GLU A 150 -2.68 19.91 3.87
CA GLU A 150 -3.25 19.93 2.52
C GLU A 150 -3.78 18.56 2.08
N ALA A 151 -3.02 17.48 2.27
CA ALA A 151 -3.46 16.14 1.96
C ALA A 151 -4.69 15.72 2.78
N ILE A 152 -4.71 16.05 4.08
CA ILE A 152 -5.83 15.75 4.98
C ILE A 152 -7.08 16.56 4.59
N GLU A 153 -6.94 17.85 4.24
CA GLU A 153 -8.06 18.67 3.75
C GLU A 153 -8.59 18.16 2.41
N ALA A 154 -7.71 17.79 1.47
CA ALA A 154 -8.11 17.22 0.19
C ALA A 154 -8.86 15.88 0.39
N LEU A 155 -8.38 15.04 1.31
CA LEU A 155 -9.08 13.82 1.71
C LEU A 155 -10.44 14.15 2.33
N ARG A 156 -10.53 15.14 3.23
CA ARG A 156 -11.80 15.57 3.84
C ARG A 156 -12.81 16.02 2.79
N ALA A 157 -12.41 16.92 1.91
CA ALA A 157 -13.25 17.44 0.84
C ALA A 157 -13.80 16.32 -0.05
N TRP A 158 -12.95 15.36 -0.44
CA TRP A 158 -13.38 14.21 -1.24
C TRP A 158 -14.35 13.29 -0.49
N VAL A 159 -14.16 13.08 0.80
CA VAL A 159 -15.04 12.24 1.62
C VAL A 159 -16.39 12.94 1.92
N ASP A 160 -16.40 14.27 2.11
CA ASP A 160 -17.61 15.07 2.30
C ASP A 160 -18.44 15.14 1.02
N GLU A 161 -17.80 15.39 -0.12
CA GLU A 161 -18.44 15.50 -1.43
C GLU A 161 -17.64 14.69 -2.47
N PRO A 162 -17.98 13.40 -2.68
CA PRO A 162 -17.27 12.53 -3.63
C PRO A 162 -17.69 12.85 -5.08
N ARG A 163 -17.51 14.10 -5.50
CA ARG A 163 -17.70 14.58 -6.86
C ARG A 163 -16.34 14.83 -7.49
N GLY A 164 -16.02 14.07 -8.54
CA GLY A 164 -14.76 14.19 -9.26
C GLY A 164 -13.75 13.11 -8.91
N LYS A 165 -12.48 13.36 -9.21
CA LYS A 165 -11.40 12.41 -8.99
C LYS A 165 -10.94 12.46 -7.52
N PRO A 166 -10.60 11.31 -6.90
CA PRO A 166 -9.85 11.29 -5.64
C PRO A 166 -8.60 12.17 -5.69
N PRO A 167 -8.07 12.62 -4.53
CA PRO A 167 -6.86 13.43 -4.46
C PRO A 167 -5.61 12.57 -4.71
N TRP A 168 -5.47 12.09 -5.95
CA TRP A 168 -4.41 11.15 -6.37
C TRP A 168 -3.02 11.73 -6.17
N GLU A 169 -2.86 13.05 -6.29
CA GLU A 169 -1.64 13.79 -6.01
C GLU A 169 -1.13 13.57 -4.58
N HIS A 170 -2.02 13.30 -3.62
CA HIS A 170 -1.69 13.02 -2.22
C HIS A 170 -1.73 11.53 -1.86
N LEU A 171 -1.99 10.63 -2.83
CA LEU A 171 -2.22 9.20 -2.55
C LEU A 171 -1.08 8.59 -1.73
N ARG A 172 0.18 8.81 -2.15
CA ARG A 172 1.34 8.22 -1.50
C ARG A 172 1.43 8.65 -0.04
N GLU A 173 1.29 9.93 0.22
CA GLU A 173 1.34 10.52 1.55
C GLU A 173 0.22 10.01 2.46
N LEU A 174 -1.02 9.97 1.95
CA LEU A 174 -2.18 9.45 2.67
C LEU A 174 -2.07 7.94 2.95
N ALA A 175 -1.51 7.18 2.03
CA ALA A 175 -1.30 5.73 2.17
C ALA A 175 -0.14 5.42 3.13
N ASP A 176 0.97 6.14 3.04
CA ASP A 176 2.15 5.97 3.90
C ASP A 176 1.83 6.29 5.38
N ASP A 177 0.92 7.24 5.63
CA ASP A 177 0.41 7.54 6.98
C ASP A 177 -0.78 6.63 7.39
N GLY A 178 -1.18 5.69 6.53
CA GLY A 178 -2.22 4.71 6.79
C GLY A 178 -3.63 5.30 6.88
N LEU A 179 -3.89 6.47 6.28
CA LEU A 179 -5.20 7.14 6.29
C LEU A 179 -6.16 6.54 5.27
N VAL A 180 -5.63 6.14 4.12
CA VAL A 180 -6.37 5.44 3.07
C VAL A 180 -5.74 4.08 2.81
N GLY A 181 -6.61 3.09 2.58
CA GLY A 181 -6.23 1.77 2.14
C GLY A 181 -6.38 1.64 0.63
N LYS A 182 -6.64 0.41 0.21
CA LYS A 182 -6.89 0.11 -1.20
C LYS A 182 -8.08 0.91 -1.75
N ASP A 183 -8.00 1.32 -3.02
CA ASP A 183 -9.09 1.99 -3.75
C ASP A 183 -9.56 3.29 -3.06
N PHE A 184 -8.66 3.98 -2.36
CA PHE A 184 -8.97 5.16 -1.54
C PHE A 184 -9.96 4.90 -0.38
N ALA A 185 -10.17 3.63 0.01
CA ALA A 185 -11.03 3.29 1.13
C ALA A 185 -10.47 3.87 2.44
N LEU A 186 -11.30 4.61 3.16
CA LEU A 186 -10.91 5.24 4.41
C LEU A 186 -10.61 4.19 5.48
N THR A 187 -9.42 4.25 6.09
CA THR A 187 -9.05 3.35 7.19
C THR A 187 -9.67 3.83 8.51
N PRO A 188 -9.66 3.02 9.59
CA PRO A 188 -10.00 3.50 10.93
C PRO A 188 -9.16 4.70 11.38
N ARG A 189 -7.89 4.77 10.98
CA ARG A 189 -6.98 5.88 11.28
C ARG A 189 -7.33 7.12 10.46
N GLY A 190 -7.62 6.95 9.16
CA GLY A 190 -8.12 8.05 8.31
C GLY A 190 -9.43 8.63 8.83
N ARG A 191 -10.35 7.78 9.30
CA ARG A 191 -11.57 8.22 9.98
C ARG A 191 -11.29 9.14 11.17
N ARG A 192 -10.34 8.78 12.03
CA ARG A 192 -9.92 9.63 13.16
C ARG A 192 -9.23 10.92 12.71
N ALA A 193 -8.39 10.87 11.67
CA ALA A 193 -7.77 12.06 11.10
C ALA A 193 -8.80 13.09 10.59
N LEU A 194 -9.96 12.61 10.12
CA LEU A 194 -11.07 13.45 9.67
C LEU A 194 -12.02 13.87 10.82
N GLY A 195 -11.74 13.52 12.08
CA GLY A 195 -12.66 13.77 13.20
C GLY A 195 -13.92 12.91 13.16
N ARG A 196 -13.93 11.83 12.37
CA ARG A 196 -15.07 10.94 12.16
C ARG A 196 -14.86 9.65 12.93
N THR A 197 -15.18 9.64 14.22
CA THR A 197 -15.20 8.40 14.99
C THR A 197 -16.39 7.55 14.51
N ALA A 198 -16.19 6.25 14.31
CA ALA A 198 -17.31 5.36 14.01
C ALA A 198 -18.34 5.46 15.15
N ALA A 199 -19.61 5.68 14.82
CA ALA A 199 -20.73 5.48 15.73
C ALA A 199 -20.81 4.00 16.15
#